data_AF-A0A1E7FPA9-F1
#
_entry.id   AF-A0A1E7FPA9-F1
#
_cell.length_a   1.000
_cell.length_b   1.000
_cell.length_c   1.000
_cell.angle_alpha   90.00
_cell.angle_beta   90.00
_cell.angle_gamma   90.00
#
_symmetry.space_group_name_H-M   'P 1'
#
loop_
_entity.id
_entity.type
_entity.pdbx_description
1 polymer ?
#
loop_
_entity_poly.entity_id
_entity_poly.type
_entity_poly.pdbx_seq_one_letter_code
_entity_poly.pdbx_strand_id
1 'polypeptide(L)'
;METDNRPLLFTFFIPSSITTIIDSFFYDGTSATVTTPKEYGFFLMSIGYWIELLILILITLIVAAFVGLILYYTIIQSKQTNTTHAYIVGWGLILPFWISYPVILLYFFDIRNCLFKFLVGCIAPVVCVFRTTECIYGFVPMYSTRSLQEFLFYYATIPIVSRIKKKPKQHDDDNCAGSKKINHLIKFIGWLFLTGVLQSILSPYPYFAPFGGINGSHRGYDGHGHDWYAVERYFTWQLYANSSLQALLFQLYLTTYGEAMALVFTVLTGYEAEPVMDNPLLESTSPSDFWGRRWNLIVHTVLKNGVYKPVRKYFGRTTAVLTTFLTSGIFHEWILYVVFGSGNSQQQQLYQPIYGTCTVFFLWQAVLIGLELTVGKSYSVCQVCKILPRPIKTSIIIFSGVMFAHFFLDPYIRRSFFDHGAIGLPMIVPLRR
;
A
#
# COMPACT_ATOMS: atom_id res chain seq x y z
N MET A 1 17.20 13.18 8.10
CA MET A 1 16.39 14.19 8.82
C MET A 1 17.20 15.45 9.16
N GLU A 2 18.07 15.94 8.26
CA GLU A 2 18.84 17.17 8.51
C GLU A 2 18.05 18.46 8.23
N THR A 3 16.81 18.35 7.75
CA THR A 3 15.97 19.49 7.34
C THR A 3 14.50 19.30 7.70
N ASP A 4 14.22 18.72 8.87
CA ASP A 4 12.84 18.65 9.35
C ASP A 4 12.40 20.02 9.90
N ASN A 5 11.90 20.88 9.02
CA ASN A 5 11.44 22.23 9.32
C ASN A 5 10.07 22.27 10.01
N ARG A 6 9.55 21.14 10.51
CA ARG A 6 8.26 21.08 11.20
C ARG A 6 8.33 21.78 12.56
N PRO A 7 7.23 22.40 13.01
CA PRO A 7 7.19 23.04 14.32
C PRO A 7 7.42 22.01 15.42
N LEU A 8 8.46 22.24 16.21
CA LEU A 8 8.80 21.46 17.39
C LEU A 8 7.81 21.82 18.52
N LEU A 9 7.04 20.85 19.02
CA LEU A 9 6.04 21.12 20.06
C LEU A 9 6.71 21.25 21.43
N PHE A 10 7.57 20.29 21.76
CA PHE A 10 8.40 20.29 22.96
C PHE A 10 9.60 19.36 22.75
N THR A 11 10.65 19.59 23.53
CA THR A 11 11.78 18.67 23.68
C THR A 11 11.76 18.01 25.04
N PHE A 12 12.34 16.83 25.12
CA PHE A 12 12.56 16.15 26.38
C PHE A 12 13.86 15.34 26.33
N PHE A 13 14.45 15.13 27.49
CA PHE A 13 15.66 14.32 27.63
C PHE A 13 15.28 12.91 28.08
N ILE A 14 15.84 11.91 27.38
CA ILE A 14 15.81 10.54 27.89
C ILE A 14 17.07 10.34 28.72
N PRO A 15 16.96 9.92 30.01
CA PRO A 15 18.10 9.68 30.87
C PRO A 15 19.10 8.70 30.26
N SER A 16 20.39 8.92 30.54
CA SER A 16 21.48 8.10 30.00
C SER A 16 21.34 6.61 30.35
N SER A 17 20.78 6.26 31.52
CA SER A 17 20.49 4.88 31.91
C SER A 17 19.53 4.16 30.95
N ILE A 18 18.54 4.89 30.41
CA ILE A 18 17.60 4.37 29.43
C ILE A 18 18.25 4.38 28.06
N THR A 19 18.91 5.47 27.66
CA THR A 19 19.56 5.51 26.35
C THR A 19 20.66 4.48 26.21
N THR A 20 21.38 4.10 27.28
CA THR A 20 22.37 3.01 27.24
C THR A 20 21.72 1.64 27.02
N ILE A 21 20.54 1.38 27.60
CA ILE A 21 19.79 0.16 27.31
C ILE A 21 19.38 0.16 25.84
N ILE A 22 18.80 1.26 25.36
CA ILE A 22 18.38 1.37 23.96
C ILE A 22 19.65 1.21 23.07
N ASP A 23 20.73 1.97 23.31
CA ASP A 23 22.08 1.94 22.67
C ASP A 23 22.72 0.55 22.64
N SER A 24 22.57 -0.24 23.70
CA SER A 24 23.05 -1.63 23.75
C SER A 24 22.30 -2.57 22.80
N PHE A 25 21.09 -2.21 22.37
CA PHE A 25 20.39 -2.88 21.25
C PHE A 25 20.82 -2.36 19.86
N PHE A 26 21.51 -1.21 19.74
CA PHE A 26 21.87 -0.63 18.43
C PHE A 26 23.33 -0.83 18.00
N TYR A 27 24.26 -1.12 18.91
CA TYR A 27 25.68 -1.25 18.60
C TYR A 27 26.26 -2.54 19.15
N ASP A 28 26.87 -3.36 18.27
CA ASP A 28 27.62 -4.57 18.63
C ASP A 28 28.79 -4.21 19.59
N GLY A 29 28.53 -4.25 20.89
CA GLY A 29 29.45 -4.47 22.02
C GLY A 29 30.72 -3.61 22.15
N THR A 30 31.02 -2.70 21.24
CA THR A 30 32.37 -2.11 21.11
C THR A 30 32.37 -0.58 21.01
N SER A 31 31.21 0.06 20.99
CA SER A 31 31.09 1.53 20.90
C SER A 31 30.00 2.14 21.80
N ALA A 32 29.54 1.40 22.82
CA ALA A 32 28.62 1.93 23.84
C ALA A 32 29.37 2.73 24.92
N THR A 33 29.97 3.87 24.53
CA THR A 33 30.51 4.87 25.47
C THR A 33 29.98 6.26 25.15
N VAL A 34 28.66 6.39 24.99
CA VAL A 34 28.01 7.71 24.93
C VAL A 34 27.19 7.88 26.21
N THR A 35 27.80 8.56 27.18
CA THR A 35 27.22 8.91 28.50
C THR A 35 26.39 10.20 28.48
N THR A 36 26.12 10.77 27.30
CA THR A 36 25.35 12.02 27.19
C THR A 36 23.84 11.75 27.05
N PRO A 37 22.98 12.48 27.79
CA PRO A 37 21.54 12.44 27.58
C PRO A 37 21.21 12.77 26.12
N LYS A 38 20.43 11.92 25.45
CA LYS A 38 19.93 12.21 24.10
C LYS A 38 18.68 13.08 24.22
N GLU A 39 18.68 14.20 23.49
CA GLU A 39 17.54 15.09 23.37
C GLU A 39 16.60 14.56 22.29
N TYR A 40 15.31 14.46 22.60
CA TYR A 40 14.27 14.04 21.68
C TYR A 40 13.29 15.18 21.45
N GLY A 41 12.84 15.32 20.20
CA GLY A 41 11.84 16.29 19.79
C GLY A 41 10.52 15.62 19.46
N PHE A 42 9.41 16.19 19.94
CA PHE A 42 8.07 15.85 19.46
C PHE A 42 7.66 16.77 18.32
N PHE A 43 7.46 16.19 17.14
CA PHE A 43 7.01 16.87 15.93
C PHE A 43 5.53 16.58 15.69
N LEU A 44 4.74 17.62 15.44
CA LEU A 44 3.35 17.47 15.00
C LEU A 44 3.29 17.13 13.50
N MET A 45 2.15 16.58 13.08
CA MET A 45 1.86 16.44 11.65
C MET A 45 1.78 17.80 10.96
N SER A 46 2.26 17.88 9.72
CA SER A 46 2.06 19.07 8.89
C SER A 46 0.63 19.11 8.33
N ILE A 47 -0.15 20.14 8.69
CA ILE A 47 -1.50 20.34 8.13
C ILE A 47 -1.42 20.68 6.63
N GLY A 48 -0.44 21.50 6.25
CA GLY A 48 -0.21 21.88 4.84
C GLY A 48 0.04 20.66 3.95
N TYR A 49 0.77 19.67 4.46
CA TYR A 49 1.00 18.39 3.78
C TYR A 49 -0.31 17.67 3.43
N TRP A 50 -1.24 17.55 4.39
CA TRP A 50 -2.51 16.87 4.17
C TRP A 50 -3.44 17.66 3.23
N ILE A 51 -3.42 18.99 3.31
CA ILE A 51 -4.19 19.86 2.40
C ILE A 51 -3.67 19.73 0.96
N GLU A 52 -2.35 19.79 0.75
CA GLU A 52 -1.74 19.65 -0.57
C GLU A 52 -2.06 18.28 -1.19
N LEU A 53 -1.92 17.21 -0.40
CA LEU A 53 -2.30 15.86 -0.82
C LEU A 53 -3.77 15.78 -1.24
N LEU A 54 -4.68 16.37 -0.44
CA LEU A 54 -6.10 16.39 -0.75
C LEU A 54 -6.39 17.10 -2.07
N ILE A 55 -5.78 18.27 -2.31
CA ILE A 55 -5.95 19.03 -3.57
C ILE A 55 -5.49 18.18 -4.77
N LEU A 56 -4.32 17.55 -4.68
CA LEU A 56 -3.77 16.72 -5.76
C LEU A 56 -4.65 15.48 -6.05
N ILE A 57 -5.20 14.86 -5.01
CA ILE A 57 -6.18 13.77 -5.16
C ILE A 57 -7.42 14.30 -5.89
N LEU A 58 -8.01 15.41 -5.44
CA LEU A 58 -9.23 15.97 -6.05
C LEU A 58 -9.03 16.30 -7.53
N ILE A 59 -7.88 16.86 -7.92
CA ILE A 59 -7.53 17.10 -9.34
C ILE A 59 -7.57 15.78 -10.12
N THR A 60 -6.97 14.73 -9.59
CA THR A 60 -6.94 13.41 -10.25
C THR A 60 -8.33 12.78 -10.35
N LEU A 61 -9.20 12.98 -9.34
CA LEU A 61 -10.59 12.53 -9.41
C LEU A 61 -11.40 13.27 -10.49
N ILE A 62 -11.14 14.57 -10.70
CA ILE A 62 -11.77 15.35 -11.78
C ILE A 62 -11.36 14.79 -13.14
N VAL A 63 -10.07 14.56 -13.36
CA VAL A 63 -9.56 13.92 -14.59
C VAL A 63 -10.20 12.54 -14.78
N ALA A 64 -10.30 11.74 -13.71
CA ALA A 64 -10.94 10.44 -13.76
C ALA A 64 -12.42 10.52 -14.15
N ALA A 65 -13.16 11.52 -13.67
CA ALA A 65 -14.54 11.74 -14.07
C ALA A 65 -14.66 12.08 -15.56
N PHE A 66 -13.77 12.91 -16.12
CA PHE A 66 -13.75 13.20 -17.55
C PHE A 66 -13.49 11.95 -18.41
N VAL A 67 -12.53 11.12 -18.01
CA VAL A 67 -12.26 9.85 -18.70
C VAL A 67 -13.44 8.88 -18.55
N GLY A 68 -14.09 8.88 -17.39
CA GLY A 68 -15.32 8.14 -17.13
C GLY A 68 -16.46 8.53 -18.07
N LEU A 69 -16.60 9.82 -18.44
CA LEU A 69 -17.61 10.26 -19.42
C LEU A 69 -17.39 9.55 -20.76
N ILE A 70 -16.15 9.51 -21.24
CA ILE A 70 -15.79 8.87 -22.51
C ILE A 70 -16.19 7.40 -22.46
N LEU A 71 -15.79 6.67 -21.42
CA LEU A 71 -16.13 5.25 -21.27
C LEU A 71 -17.64 5.00 -21.16
N TYR A 72 -18.37 5.88 -20.46
CA TYR A 72 -19.82 5.73 -20.32
C TYR A 72 -20.52 5.80 -21.67
N TYR A 73 -20.28 6.86 -22.43
CA TYR A 73 -20.95 7.07 -23.73
C TYR A 73 -20.51 6.05 -24.78
N THR A 74 -19.23 5.71 -24.81
CA THR A 74 -18.66 4.83 -25.85
C THR A 74 -18.87 3.34 -25.59
N ILE A 75 -18.88 2.90 -24.32
CA ILE A 75 -18.95 1.47 -23.98
C ILE A 75 -20.23 1.11 -23.22
N ILE A 76 -20.56 1.84 -22.15
CA ILE A 76 -21.66 1.45 -21.24
C ILE A 76 -23.02 1.72 -21.86
N GLN A 77 -23.29 2.98 -22.23
CA GLN A 77 -24.58 3.41 -22.79
C GLN A 77 -24.86 2.78 -24.16
N SER A 78 -23.81 2.68 -24.98
CA SER A 78 -23.85 2.04 -26.30
C SER A 78 -23.92 0.50 -26.23
N LYS A 79 -23.79 -0.09 -25.04
CA LYS A 79 -23.77 -1.53 -24.78
C LYS A 79 -22.71 -2.29 -25.59
N GLN A 80 -21.55 -1.68 -25.79
CA GLN A 80 -20.44 -2.22 -26.60
C GLN A 80 -19.43 -3.04 -25.79
N THR A 81 -19.77 -3.50 -24.59
CA THR A 81 -18.87 -4.33 -23.77
C THR A 81 -18.46 -5.62 -24.51
N ASN A 82 -17.20 -6.02 -24.40
CA ASN A 82 -16.62 -7.21 -25.01
C ASN A 82 -16.69 -7.21 -26.56
N THR A 83 -16.68 -6.01 -27.17
CA THR A 83 -16.63 -5.81 -28.64
C THR A 83 -15.30 -5.22 -29.08
N THR A 84 -15.01 -5.29 -30.39
CA THR A 84 -13.84 -4.63 -31.00
C THR A 84 -13.81 -3.13 -30.72
N HIS A 85 -14.98 -2.46 -30.70
CA HIS A 85 -15.07 -1.04 -30.37
C HIS A 85 -14.57 -0.76 -28.94
N ALA A 86 -15.04 -1.53 -27.96
CA ALA A 86 -14.57 -1.39 -26.58
C ALA A 86 -13.08 -1.71 -26.43
N TYR A 87 -12.54 -2.66 -27.19
CA TYR A 87 -11.09 -2.93 -27.19
C TYR A 87 -10.28 -1.76 -27.75
N ILE A 88 -10.72 -1.15 -28.87
CA ILE A 88 -10.05 0.01 -29.46
C ILE A 88 -10.07 1.20 -28.50
N VAL A 89 -11.23 1.53 -27.93
CA VAL A 89 -11.35 2.65 -26.98
C VAL A 89 -10.55 2.37 -25.71
N GLY A 90 -10.74 1.19 -25.12
CA GLY A 90 -10.12 0.83 -23.85
C GLY A 90 -8.60 0.64 -23.94
N TRP A 91 -8.15 -0.32 -24.76
CA TRP A 91 -6.72 -0.64 -24.90
C TRP A 91 -5.95 0.37 -25.77
N GLY A 92 -6.61 0.98 -26.75
CA GLY A 92 -5.95 1.89 -27.69
C GLY A 92 -5.87 3.34 -27.21
N LEU A 93 -6.85 3.82 -26.43
CA LEU A 93 -6.92 5.23 -26.01
C LEU A 93 -6.80 5.39 -24.48
N ILE A 94 -7.69 4.75 -23.73
CA ILE A 94 -7.87 5.06 -22.30
C ILE A 94 -6.77 4.46 -21.42
N LEU A 95 -6.37 3.21 -21.67
CA LEU A 95 -5.29 2.57 -20.90
C LEU A 95 -3.92 3.25 -21.14
N PRO A 96 -3.49 3.55 -22.38
CA PRO A 96 -2.26 4.31 -22.61
C PRO A 96 -2.27 5.69 -21.95
N PHE A 97 -3.43 6.36 -21.93
CA PHE A 97 -3.60 7.60 -21.18
C PHE A 97 -3.30 7.39 -19.70
N TRP A 98 -3.92 6.42 -19.03
CA TRP A 98 -3.67 6.22 -17.58
C TRP A 98 -2.26 5.72 -17.24
N ILE A 99 -1.60 5.00 -18.15
CA ILE A 99 -0.21 4.55 -17.97
C ILE A 99 0.76 5.73 -18.07
N SER A 100 0.46 6.71 -18.92
CA SER A 100 1.32 7.89 -19.15
C SER A 100 0.97 9.10 -18.27
N TYR A 101 -0.30 9.22 -17.85
CA TYR A 101 -0.83 10.32 -17.04
C TYR A 101 0.03 10.65 -15.81
N PRO A 102 0.49 9.67 -15.01
CA PRO A 102 1.30 9.96 -13.83
C PRO A 102 2.62 10.63 -14.19
N VAL A 103 3.28 10.17 -15.25
CA VAL A 103 4.54 10.75 -15.70
C VAL A 103 4.31 12.21 -16.07
N ILE A 104 3.28 12.51 -16.86
CA ILE A 104 2.92 13.88 -17.27
C ILE A 104 2.58 14.75 -16.06
N LEU A 105 1.75 14.24 -15.15
CA LEU A 105 1.33 14.94 -13.94
C LEU A 105 2.53 15.32 -13.06
N LEU A 106 3.45 14.37 -12.85
CA LEU A 106 4.63 14.55 -12.02
C LEU A 106 5.60 15.58 -12.61
N TYR A 107 5.76 15.60 -13.94
CA TYR A 107 6.56 16.61 -14.63
C TYR A 107 5.92 18.00 -14.58
N PHE A 108 4.61 18.09 -14.80
CA PHE A 108 3.90 19.37 -14.85
C PHE A 108 3.83 20.07 -13.49
N PHE A 109 3.54 19.32 -12.42
CA PHE A 109 3.42 19.86 -11.06
C PHE A 109 4.73 19.82 -10.26
N ASP A 110 5.84 19.36 -10.85
CA ASP A 110 7.14 19.13 -10.18
C ASP A 110 7.01 18.45 -8.80
N ILE A 111 6.15 17.43 -8.70
CA ILE A 111 5.88 16.78 -7.42
C ILE A 111 7.15 16.03 -7.00
N ARG A 112 7.78 16.46 -5.90
CA ARG A 112 9.02 15.86 -5.38
C ARG A 112 8.76 14.76 -4.35
N ASN A 113 7.74 14.96 -3.52
CA ASN A 113 7.39 14.05 -2.43
C ASN A 113 7.02 12.65 -2.95
N CYS A 114 7.84 11.64 -2.64
CA CYS A 114 7.66 10.26 -3.11
C CYS A 114 6.33 9.65 -2.69
N LEU A 115 5.82 9.97 -1.49
CA LEU A 115 4.53 9.44 -1.05
C LEU A 115 3.38 10.08 -1.84
N PHE A 116 3.46 11.37 -2.18
CA PHE A 116 2.47 12.01 -3.06
C PHE A 116 2.47 11.39 -4.46
N LYS A 117 3.65 11.11 -5.02
CA LYS A 117 3.75 10.38 -6.30
C LYS A 117 3.04 9.04 -6.24
N PHE A 118 3.24 8.30 -5.16
CA PHE A 118 2.62 7.00 -4.96
C PHE A 118 1.10 7.10 -4.81
N LEU A 119 0.59 7.99 -3.96
CA LEU A 119 -0.84 8.10 -3.70
C LEU A 119 -1.61 8.70 -4.90
N VAL A 120 -1.11 9.80 -5.45
CA VAL A 120 -1.80 10.56 -6.52
C VAL A 120 -1.44 10.01 -7.90
N GLY A 121 -0.15 9.80 -8.15
CA GLY A 121 0.35 9.33 -9.44
C GLY A 121 0.15 7.83 -9.65
N CYS A 122 0.04 7.01 -8.60
CA CYS A 122 -0.07 5.56 -8.79
C CYS A 122 -1.42 4.99 -8.38
N ILE A 123 -1.89 5.19 -7.14
CA ILE A 123 -3.08 4.49 -6.67
C ILE A 123 -4.32 4.82 -7.52
N ALA A 124 -4.61 6.11 -7.72
CA ALA A 124 -5.81 6.50 -8.48
C ALA A 124 -5.73 6.03 -9.96
N PRO A 125 -4.63 6.28 -10.69
CA PRO A 125 -4.47 5.80 -12.06
C PRO A 125 -4.53 4.27 -12.18
N VAL A 126 -3.95 3.52 -11.25
CA VAL A 126 -4.02 2.04 -11.25
C VAL A 126 -5.46 1.55 -11.06
N VAL A 127 -6.21 2.16 -10.14
CA VAL A 127 -7.64 1.86 -9.98
C VAL A 127 -8.40 2.15 -11.26
N CYS A 128 -8.14 3.28 -11.93
CA CYS A 128 -8.77 3.62 -13.20
C CYS A 128 -8.37 2.66 -14.34
N VAL A 129 -7.13 2.20 -14.40
CA VAL A 129 -6.68 1.18 -15.35
C VAL A 129 -7.52 -0.08 -15.20
N PHE A 130 -7.64 -0.60 -13.99
CA PHE A 130 -8.40 -1.83 -13.76
C PHE A 130 -9.90 -1.62 -13.98
N ARG A 131 -10.49 -0.50 -13.55
CA ARG A 131 -11.90 -0.19 -13.87
C ARG A 131 -12.15 -0.03 -15.37
N THR A 132 -11.17 0.44 -16.12
CA THR A 132 -11.23 0.47 -17.59
C THR A 132 -11.27 -0.96 -18.13
N THR A 133 -10.42 -1.86 -17.65
CA THR A 133 -10.48 -3.28 -18.04
C THR A 133 -11.81 -3.93 -17.65
N GLU A 134 -12.36 -3.62 -16.48
CA GLU A 134 -13.71 -4.06 -16.08
C GLU A 134 -14.78 -3.61 -17.07
N CYS A 135 -14.70 -2.36 -17.52
CA CYS A 135 -15.60 -1.78 -18.52
C CYS A 135 -15.50 -2.48 -19.86
N ILE A 136 -14.27 -2.69 -20.35
CA ILE A 136 -14.00 -3.38 -21.62
C ILE A 136 -14.61 -4.78 -21.62
N TYR A 137 -14.40 -5.55 -20.55
CA TYR A 137 -14.82 -6.96 -20.47
C TYR A 137 -16.23 -7.17 -19.90
N GLY A 138 -16.93 -6.11 -19.48
CA GLY A 138 -18.29 -6.18 -18.97
C GLY A 138 -18.42 -6.73 -17.54
N PHE A 139 -17.39 -6.55 -16.69
CA PHE A 139 -17.40 -6.95 -15.28
C PHE A 139 -17.66 -5.80 -14.30
N VAL A 140 -18.05 -4.64 -14.82
CA VAL A 140 -18.48 -3.48 -14.01
C VAL A 140 -19.68 -3.87 -13.15
N PRO A 141 -19.75 -3.42 -11.88
CA PRO A 141 -20.91 -3.68 -11.03
C PRO A 141 -22.23 -3.17 -11.63
N MET A 142 -23.30 -3.96 -11.49
CA MET A 142 -24.61 -3.63 -12.07
C MET A 142 -25.24 -2.33 -11.55
N TYR A 143 -24.87 -1.90 -10.34
CA TYR A 143 -25.41 -0.66 -9.77
C TYR A 143 -24.78 0.59 -10.40
N SER A 144 -23.54 0.52 -10.86
CA SER A 144 -22.82 1.68 -11.39
C SER A 144 -23.17 1.98 -12.85
N THR A 145 -23.96 1.14 -13.52
CA THR A 145 -24.30 1.34 -14.94
C THR A 145 -25.72 1.84 -15.17
N ARG A 146 -26.50 2.11 -14.12
CA ARG A 146 -27.91 2.53 -14.24
C ARG A 146 -28.05 3.98 -14.68
N SER A 147 -27.12 4.84 -14.30
CA SER A 147 -27.10 6.26 -14.65
C SER A 147 -25.68 6.75 -14.91
N LEU A 148 -25.57 7.87 -15.63
CA LEU A 148 -24.29 8.55 -15.86
C LEU A 148 -23.61 8.91 -14.53
N GLN A 149 -24.36 9.50 -13.60
CA GLN A 149 -23.82 9.98 -12.32
C GLN A 149 -23.25 8.83 -11.48
N GLU A 150 -23.96 7.71 -11.38
CA GLU A 150 -23.47 6.53 -10.64
C GLU A 150 -22.23 5.93 -11.29
N PHE A 151 -22.15 5.94 -12.63
CA PHE A 151 -20.96 5.45 -13.33
C PHE A 151 -19.75 6.34 -13.09
N LEU A 152 -19.92 7.65 -13.25
CA LEU A 152 -18.84 8.62 -13.00
C LEU A 152 -18.37 8.56 -11.57
N PHE A 153 -19.31 8.47 -10.63
CA PHE A 153 -19.00 8.28 -9.22
C PHE A 153 -18.18 7.01 -9.01
N TYR A 154 -18.66 5.86 -9.50
CA TYR A 154 -17.94 4.59 -9.41
C TYR A 154 -16.56 4.65 -10.04
N TYR A 155 -16.42 5.22 -11.24
CA TYR A 155 -15.17 5.23 -11.99
C TYR A 155 -14.13 6.14 -11.34
N ALA A 156 -14.54 7.35 -10.92
CA ALA A 156 -13.65 8.35 -10.38
C ALA A 156 -13.23 8.08 -8.93
N THR A 157 -14.12 7.60 -8.06
CA THR A 157 -13.82 7.52 -6.61
C THR A 157 -12.90 6.35 -6.28
N ILE A 158 -11.76 6.60 -5.63
CA ILE A 158 -10.83 5.53 -5.24
C ILE A 158 -11.43 4.57 -4.19
N PRO A 159 -12.07 5.06 -3.10
CA PRO A 159 -12.69 4.16 -2.14
C PRO A 159 -13.82 3.34 -2.76
N ILE A 160 -13.97 2.10 -2.32
CA ILE A 160 -15.08 1.24 -2.72
C ILE A 160 -16.25 1.56 -1.81
N VAL A 161 -17.41 1.86 -2.40
CA VAL A 161 -18.64 2.11 -1.64
C VAL A 161 -19.09 0.82 -0.97
N SER A 162 -19.36 0.85 0.34
CA SER A 162 -19.85 -0.30 1.14
C SER A 162 -21.27 -0.78 0.76
N ARG A 163 -21.84 -0.24 -0.32
CA ARG A 163 -23.14 -0.66 -0.85
C ARG A 163 -22.99 -1.97 -1.62
N ILE A 164 -23.26 -3.09 -0.94
CA ILE A 164 -24.04 -4.28 -1.38
C ILE A 164 -23.70 -5.47 -0.46
N LYS A 165 -24.17 -5.42 0.79
CA LYS A 165 -24.45 -6.64 1.59
C LYS A 165 -25.79 -6.63 2.31
N LYS A 166 -26.49 -5.49 2.37
CA LYS A 166 -27.82 -5.42 2.97
C LYS A 166 -28.91 -5.64 1.92
N LYS A 167 -29.76 -6.64 2.15
CA LYS A 167 -31.05 -6.82 1.45
C LYS A 167 -31.85 -5.51 1.52
N PRO A 168 -32.77 -5.26 0.56
CA PRO A 168 -33.61 -4.06 0.54
C PRO A 168 -34.73 -4.17 1.59
N LYS A 169 -34.35 -4.12 2.86
CA LYS A 169 -35.27 -3.84 3.97
C LYS A 169 -34.55 -2.90 4.95
N GLN A 170 -35.32 -1.92 5.41
CA GLN A 170 -35.00 -0.86 6.37
C GLN A 170 -34.28 0.37 5.83
N HIS A 171 -35.15 1.31 5.43
CA HIS A 171 -35.14 2.69 5.89
C HIS A 171 -34.80 2.75 7.39
N ASP A 172 -33.52 2.77 7.75
CA ASP A 172 -33.07 3.14 9.10
C ASP A 172 -31.92 4.16 8.95
N ASP A 173 -32.30 5.40 9.28
CA ASP A 173 -31.54 6.45 9.96
C ASP A 173 -30.45 7.27 9.23
N ASP A 174 -30.88 8.45 8.78
CA ASP A 174 -30.04 9.64 8.54
C ASP A 174 -29.27 10.10 9.82
N ASN A 175 -29.65 9.63 11.01
CA ASN A 175 -28.88 9.81 12.26
C ASN A 175 -27.59 8.96 12.33
N CYS A 176 -27.40 8.00 11.41
CA CYS A 176 -26.22 7.12 11.39
C CYS A 176 -25.01 7.75 10.66
N ALA A 177 -25.23 8.77 9.83
CA ALA A 177 -24.16 9.40 9.05
C ALA A 177 -23.14 10.15 9.95
N GLY A 178 -23.60 10.82 11.00
CA GLY A 178 -22.73 11.50 11.98
C GLY A 178 -21.85 10.51 12.75
N SER A 179 -22.44 9.41 13.23
CA SER A 179 -21.70 8.36 13.95
C SER A 179 -20.62 7.71 13.09
N LYS A 180 -20.86 7.51 11.79
CA LYS A 180 -19.86 6.93 10.87
C LYS A 180 -18.70 7.87 10.59
N LYS A 181 -18.96 9.18 10.42
CA LYS A 181 -17.91 10.20 10.26
C LYS A 181 -17.00 10.24 11.49
N ILE A 182 -17.60 10.24 12.68
CA ILE A 182 -16.85 10.22 13.95
C ILE A 182 -16.01 8.94 14.07
N ASN A 183 -16.55 7.78 13.69
CA ASN A 183 -15.81 6.52 13.72
C ASN A 183 -14.58 6.55 12.81
N HIS A 184 -14.71 7.02 11.56
CA HIS A 184 -13.56 7.18 10.67
C HIS A 184 -12.56 8.21 11.19
N LEU A 185 -13.02 9.29 11.82
CA LEU A 185 -12.12 10.27 12.44
C LEU A 185 -11.32 9.64 13.59
N ILE A 186 -11.96 8.90 14.48
CA ILE A 186 -11.30 8.20 15.59
C ILE A 186 -10.29 7.18 15.06
N LYS A 187 -10.69 6.37 14.07
CA LYS A 187 -9.79 5.39 13.43
C LYS A 187 -8.61 6.08 12.76
N PHE A 188 -8.85 7.13 11.98
CA PHE A 188 -7.80 7.89 11.31
C PHE A 188 -6.80 8.44 12.33
N ILE A 189 -7.27 9.09 13.41
CA ILE A 189 -6.41 9.58 14.48
C ILE A 189 -5.61 8.43 15.12
N GLY A 190 -6.27 7.32 15.45
CA GLY A 190 -5.61 6.15 16.05
C GLY A 190 -4.51 5.57 15.16
N TRP A 191 -4.79 5.36 13.88
CA TRP A 191 -3.80 4.86 12.91
C TRP A 191 -2.70 5.86 12.63
N LEU A 192 -3.02 7.15 12.58
CA LEU A 192 -2.06 8.25 12.43
C LEU A 192 -1.02 8.23 13.56
N PHE A 193 -1.48 8.12 14.82
CA PHE A 193 -0.59 8.00 15.97
C PHE A 193 0.19 6.68 15.95
N LEU A 194 -0.45 5.54 15.68
CA LEU A 194 0.24 4.26 15.67
C LEU A 194 1.34 4.19 14.60
N THR A 195 1.07 4.74 13.41
CA THR A 195 2.05 4.83 12.32
C THR A 195 3.19 5.77 12.71
N GLY A 196 2.86 6.91 13.31
CA GLY A 196 3.86 7.85 13.84
C GLY A 196 4.77 7.23 14.90
N VAL A 197 4.22 6.43 15.83
CA VAL A 197 4.97 5.69 16.85
C VAL A 197 5.90 4.67 16.21
N LEU A 198 5.41 3.81 15.30
CA LEU A 198 6.26 2.80 14.67
C LEU A 198 7.35 3.46 13.81
N GLN A 199 7.02 4.49 13.04
CA GLN A 199 7.99 5.28 12.28
C GLN A 199 9.06 5.87 13.20
N SER A 200 8.65 6.42 14.36
CA SER A 200 9.56 6.99 15.36
C SER A 200 10.51 5.94 15.93
N ILE A 201 10.00 4.75 16.27
CA ILE A 201 10.79 3.63 16.78
C ILE A 201 11.80 3.14 15.72
N LEU A 202 11.38 3.04 14.45
CA LEU A 202 12.23 2.50 13.40
C LEU A 202 13.19 3.53 12.79
N SER A 203 12.89 4.84 12.90
CA SER A 203 13.67 5.93 12.29
C SER A 203 15.17 6.01 12.68
N PRO A 204 15.60 5.61 13.89
CA PRO A 204 17.02 5.63 14.24
C PRO A 204 17.80 4.51 13.55
N TYR A 205 17.12 3.44 13.10
CA TYR A 205 17.76 2.30 12.48
C TYR A 205 17.94 2.54 10.98
N PRO A 206 19.15 2.37 10.44
CA PRO A 206 19.37 2.39 9.01
C PRO A 206 18.38 1.46 8.31
N TYR A 207 17.66 1.98 7.32
CA TYR A 207 16.74 1.20 6.50
C TYR A 207 15.64 0.48 7.31
N PHE A 208 15.26 1.04 8.46
CA PHE A 208 14.23 0.51 9.35
C PHE A 208 14.50 -0.95 9.77
N ALA A 209 15.77 -1.32 9.94
CA ALA A 209 16.19 -2.69 10.21
C ALA A 209 16.89 -2.84 11.58
N PRO A 210 16.10 -2.97 12.66
CA PRO A 210 16.65 -3.02 14.02
C PRO A 210 17.49 -4.24 14.34
N PHE A 211 17.32 -5.35 13.60
CA PHE A 211 18.04 -6.59 13.87
C PHE A 211 19.32 -6.75 13.03
N GLY A 212 19.76 -5.70 12.32
CA GLY A 212 20.99 -5.74 11.54
C GLY A 212 20.94 -6.63 10.29
N GLY A 213 22.11 -6.92 9.72
CA GLY A 213 22.31 -7.75 8.54
C GLY A 213 22.86 -9.14 8.87
N ILE A 214 23.69 -9.69 7.97
CA ILE A 214 24.39 -10.94 8.20
C ILE A 214 25.32 -10.76 9.41
N ASN A 215 25.31 -11.73 10.34
CA ASN A 215 26.01 -11.70 11.64
C ASN A 215 25.59 -10.59 12.61
N GLY A 216 24.43 -9.95 12.42
CA GLY A 216 23.98 -8.84 13.27
C GLY A 216 24.63 -7.49 12.94
N SER A 217 25.61 -7.49 12.03
CA SER A 217 26.34 -6.28 11.66
C SER A 217 25.43 -5.25 10.99
N HIS A 218 25.53 -3.99 11.45
CA HIS A 218 24.96 -2.83 10.75
C HIS A 218 25.91 -2.27 9.67
N ARG A 219 27.14 -2.81 9.60
CA ARG A 219 28.20 -2.51 8.61
C ARG A 219 28.04 -3.19 7.24
N GLY A 220 26.87 -3.78 6.96
CA GLY A 220 26.49 -4.27 5.63
C GLY A 220 25.34 -3.47 5.00
N TYR A 221 24.94 -2.37 5.63
CA TYR A 221 23.85 -1.47 5.18
C TYR A 221 24.37 -0.22 4.45
N ASP A 222 25.68 -0.05 4.42
CA ASP A 222 26.53 1.05 3.95
C ASP A 222 26.69 1.15 2.42
N GLY A 223 25.73 0.62 1.65
CA GLY A 223 25.50 1.07 0.27
C GLY A 223 26.10 0.22 -0.86
N HIS A 224 26.77 -0.89 -0.56
CA HIS A 224 27.14 -1.89 -1.57
C HIS A 224 26.09 -3.02 -1.58
N GLY A 225 25.06 -2.89 -2.43
CA GLY A 225 23.85 -3.74 -2.45
C GLY A 225 24.00 -5.26 -2.64
N HIS A 226 25.21 -5.83 -2.52
CA HIS A 226 25.46 -7.26 -2.68
C HIS A 226 24.92 -8.10 -1.51
N ASP A 227 24.93 -7.59 -0.28
CA ASP A 227 24.46 -8.33 0.90
C ASP A 227 22.93 -8.35 1.04
N TRP A 228 22.21 -7.43 0.38
CA TRP A 228 20.76 -7.35 0.48
C TRP A 228 20.05 -8.49 -0.23
N TYR A 229 20.61 -8.87 -1.38
CA TYR A 229 20.08 -9.92 -2.27
C TYR A 229 20.87 -11.24 -2.14
N ALA A 230 21.78 -11.34 -1.16
CA ALA A 230 22.61 -12.52 -0.93
C ALA A 230 21.77 -13.74 -0.52
N VAL A 231 22.08 -14.91 -1.09
CA VAL A 231 21.36 -16.16 -0.83
C VAL A 231 21.46 -16.58 0.64
N GLU A 232 22.59 -16.30 1.29
CA GLU A 232 22.82 -16.62 2.71
C GLU A 232 21.79 -15.94 3.63
N ARG A 233 21.26 -14.79 3.22
CA ARG A 233 20.31 -14.00 3.99
C ARG A 233 18.97 -14.72 4.20
N TYR A 234 18.57 -15.60 3.29
CA TYR A 234 17.32 -16.40 3.41
C TYR A 234 17.31 -17.33 4.63
N PHE A 235 18.49 -17.63 5.18
CA PHE A 235 18.66 -18.50 6.35
C PHE A 235 18.81 -17.71 7.66
N THR A 236 18.76 -16.38 7.61
CA THR A 236 18.90 -15.52 8.78
C THR A 236 17.52 -15.16 9.34
N TRP A 237 17.32 -15.25 10.65
CA TRP A 237 16.07 -14.82 11.29
C TRP A 237 15.88 -13.30 11.19
N GLN A 238 16.99 -12.54 11.12
CA GLN A 238 17.05 -11.10 10.95
C GLN A 238 16.32 -10.66 9.68
N LEU A 239 16.45 -11.41 8.58
CA LEU A 239 15.72 -11.11 7.34
C LEU A 239 14.22 -11.10 7.58
N TYR A 240 13.68 -12.16 8.18
CA TYR A 240 12.25 -12.30 8.41
C TYR A 240 11.73 -11.27 9.41
N ALA A 241 12.48 -11.02 10.49
CA ALA A 241 12.10 -10.05 11.50
C ALA A 241 12.08 -8.62 10.95
N ASN A 242 13.15 -8.19 10.27
CA ASN A 242 13.22 -6.87 9.64
C ASN A 242 12.17 -6.71 8.54
N SER A 243 12.03 -7.71 7.65
CA SER A 243 11.03 -7.66 6.57
C SER A 243 9.60 -7.60 7.11
N SER A 244 9.31 -8.27 8.22
CA SER A 244 8.00 -8.22 8.86
C SER A 244 7.71 -6.83 9.45
N LEU A 245 8.70 -6.21 10.11
CA LEU A 245 8.58 -4.85 10.66
C LEU A 245 8.40 -3.81 9.54
N GLN A 246 9.15 -3.95 8.45
CA GLN A 246 9.05 -3.06 7.30
C GLN A 246 7.71 -3.25 6.57
N ALA A 247 7.24 -4.48 6.40
CA ALA A 247 5.92 -4.77 5.85
C ALA A 247 4.80 -4.22 6.73
N LEU A 248 4.94 -4.32 8.07
CA LEU A 248 4.03 -3.70 9.03
C LEU A 248 4.01 -2.18 8.88
N LEU A 249 5.18 -1.54 8.79
CA LEU A 249 5.28 -0.11 8.56
C LEU A 249 4.56 0.28 7.26
N PHE A 250 4.88 -0.40 6.16
CA PHE A 250 4.24 -0.16 4.87
C PHE A 250 2.71 -0.32 4.94
N GLN A 251 2.22 -1.36 5.61
CA GLN A 251 0.78 -1.57 5.82
C GLN A 251 0.16 -0.44 6.66
N LEU A 252 0.82 0.01 7.72
CA LEU A 252 0.31 1.10 8.57
C LEU A 252 0.20 2.41 7.80
N TYR A 253 1.15 2.70 6.91
CA TYR A 253 1.02 3.81 5.96
C TYR A 253 -0.22 3.62 5.06
N LEU A 254 -0.36 2.48 4.38
CA LEU A 254 -1.55 2.24 3.54
C LEU A 254 -2.87 2.35 4.32
N THR A 255 -2.89 1.89 5.57
CA THR A 255 -4.06 1.93 6.45
C THR A 255 -4.39 3.38 6.85
N THR A 256 -3.40 4.15 7.29
CA THR A 256 -3.58 5.54 7.73
C THR A 256 -4.08 6.42 6.59
N TYR A 257 -3.42 6.34 5.42
CA TYR A 257 -3.82 7.14 4.26
C TYR A 257 -5.15 6.64 3.66
N GLY A 258 -5.40 5.33 3.69
CA GLY A 258 -6.68 4.74 3.30
C GLY A 258 -7.84 5.20 4.18
N GLU A 259 -7.66 5.25 5.51
CA GLU A 259 -8.67 5.77 6.44
C GLU A 259 -8.85 7.28 6.32
N ALA A 260 -7.78 8.04 6.04
CA ALA A 260 -7.90 9.47 5.70
C ALA A 260 -8.80 9.67 4.46
N MET A 261 -8.56 8.88 3.41
CA MET A 261 -9.39 8.90 2.21
C MET A 261 -10.83 8.48 2.49
N ALA A 262 -11.04 7.42 3.28
CA ALA A 262 -12.37 6.95 3.67
C ALA A 262 -13.14 8.01 4.47
N LEU A 263 -12.47 8.71 5.39
CA LEU A 263 -13.03 9.83 6.14
C LEU A 263 -13.47 10.95 5.20
N VAL A 264 -12.57 11.44 4.34
CA VAL A 264 -12.89 12.52 3.38
C VAL A 264 -14.03 12.11 2.46
N PHE A 265 -13.97 10.89 1.92
CA PHE A 265 -15.04 10.34 1.08
C PHE A 265 -16.38 10.31 1.81
N THR A 266 -16.42 9.84 3.06
CA THR A 266 -17.65 9.77 3.86
C THR A 266 -18.19 11.16 4.20
N VAL A 267 -17.30 12.12 4.46
CA VAL A 267 -17.67 13.51 4.73
C VAL A 267 -18.28 14.17 3.49
N LEU A 268 -17.64 14.02 2.33
CA LEU A 268 -18.06 14.69 1.09
C LEU A 268 -19.27 14.03 0.42
N THR A 269 -19.39 12.71 0.50
CA THR A 269 -20.41 11.95 -0.26
C THR A 269 -21.56 11.45 0.61
N GLY A 270 -21.36 11.37 1.94
CA GLY A 270 -22.30 10.74 2.86
C GLY A 270 -22.32 9.21 2.80
N TYR A 271 -21.56 8.59 1.88
CA TYR A 271 -21.48 7.14 1.74
C TYR A 271 -20.37 6.53 2.59
N GLU A 272 -20.60 5.33 3.08
CA GLU A 272 -19.61 4.55 3.81
C GLU A 272 -18.64 3.87 2.84
N ALA A 273 -17.34 4.04 3.07
CA ALA A 273 -16.29 3.34 2.33
C ALA A 273 -16.00 1.96 2.94
N GLU A 274 -15.70 0.98 2.10
CA GLU A 274 -15.13 -0.29 2.57
C GLU A 274 -13.73 -0.05 3.15
N PRO A 275 -13.34 -0.79 4.20
CA PRO A 275 -12.01 -0.65 4.78
C PRO A 275 -10.93 -1.06 3.78
N VAL A 276 -9.78 -0.38 3.82
CA VAL A 276 -8.63 -0.74 2.97
C VAL A 276 -7.97 -2.04 3.43
N MET A 277 -7.96 -2.28 4.74
CA MET A 277 -7.38 -3.46 5.38
C MET A 277 -8.40 -4.08 6.34
N ASP A 278 -8.43 -5.42 6.44
CA ASP A 278 -9.24 -6.16 7.41
C ASP A 278 -8.36 -7.10 8.26
N ASN A 279 -7.64 -6.48 9.20
CA ASN A 279 -6.74 -7.12 10.18
C ASN A 279 -5.81 -8.21 9.59
N PRO A 280 -5.13 -8.00 8.44
CA PRO A 280 -4.39 -9.07 7.76
C PRO A 280 -3.31 -9.71 8.63
N LEU A 281 -2.69 -8.96 9.54
CA LEU A 281 -1.58 -9.45 10.36
C LEU A 281 -1.98 -10.19 11.64
N LEU A 282 -3.25 -10.11 12.05
CA LEU A 282 -3.75 -10.73 13.28
C LEU A 282 -4.74 -11.86 13.00
N GLU A 283 -5.36 -11.81 11.83
CA GLU A 283 -6.59 -12.55 11.58
C GLU A 283 -6.56 -13.49 10.38
N SER A 284 -5.47 -13.51 9.60
CA SER A 284 -5.38 -14.34 8.40
C SER A 284 -5.31 -15.83 8.72
N THR A 285 -6.18 -16.62 8.08
CA THR A 285 -6.23 -18.09 8.28
C THR A 285 -5.65 -18.91 7.12
N SER A 286 -5.42 -18.28 5.96
CA SER A 286 -4.71 -18.89 4.83
C SER A 286 -4.12 -17.81 3.90
N PRO A 287 -3.20 -18.14 2.97
CA PRO A 287 -2.68 -17.19 1.99
C PRO A 287 -3.79 -16.54 1.13
N SER A 288 -4.79 -17.31 0.70
CA SER A 288 -5.96 -16.80 -0.02
C SER A 288 -6.84 -15.90 0.86
N ASP A 289 -6.91 -16.16 2.17
CA ASP A 289 -7.60 -15.29 3.12
C ASP A 289 -6.89 -13.94 3.25
N PHE A 290 -5.57 -13.96 3.42
CA PHE A 290 -4.73 -12.78 3.51
C PHE A 290 -4.90 -11.88 2.27
N TRP A 291 -4.60 -12.39 1.08
CA TRP A 291 -4.63 -11.60 -0.17
C TRP A 291 -6.04 -11.38 -0.74
N GLY A 292 -6.99 -12.25 -0.38
CA GLY A 292 -8.33 -12.25 -0.96
C GLY A 292 -9.37 -11.49 -0.16
N ARG A 293 -9.16 -11.30 1.15
CA ARG A 293 -10.18 -10.76 2.05
C ARG A 293 -9.67 -9.78 3.09
N ARG A 294 -8.35 -9.56 3.19
CA ARG A 294 -7.79 -8.79 4.30
C ARG A 294 -6.78 -7.73 3.90
N TRP A 295 -5.94 -8.02 2.92
CA TRP A 295 -4.92 -7.11 2.43
C TRP A 295 -5.43 -6.29 1.25
N ASN A 296 -5.37 -4.96 1.39
CA ASN A 296 -5.66 -3.97 0.36
C ASN A 296 -6.91 -4.30 -0.48
N LEU A 297 -8.09 -4.20 0.15
CA LEU A 297 -9.36 -4.58 -0.44
C LEU A 297 -9.75 -3.75 -1.67
N ILE A 298 -9.22 -2.53 -1.78
CA ILE A 298 -9.33 -1.69 -2.98
C ILE A 298 -8.66 -2.40 -4.17
N VAL A 299 -7.36 -2.71 -4.03
CA VAL A 299 -6.57 -3.37 -5.08
C VAL A 299 -7.10 -4.79 -5.35
N HIS A 300 -7.49 -5.53 -4.31
CA HIS A 300 -8.13 -6.84 -4.47
C HIS A 300 -9.34 -6.77 -5.40
N THR A 301 -10.26 -5.83 -5.16
CA THR A 301 -11.52 -5.76 -5.90
C THR A 301 -11.30 -5.41 -7.36
N VAL A 302 -10.44 -4.43 -7.63
CA VAL A 302 -10.17 -4.00 -9.01
C VAL A 302 -9.37 -5.04 -9.78
N LEU A 303 -8.42 -5.75 -9.15
CA LEU A 303 -7.74 -6.89 -9.77
C LEU A 303 -8.70 -8.05 -10.01
N LYS A 304 -9.60 -8.33 -9.06
CA LYS A 304 -10.59 -9.40 -9.18
C LYS A 304 -11.51 -9.18 -10.37
N ASN A 305 -11.98 -7.95 -10.57
CA ASN A 305 -12.91 -7.63 -11.65
C ASN A 305 -12.21 -7.32 -12.98
N GLY A 306 -11.04 -6.67 -12.94
CA GLY A 306 -10.29 -6.23 -14.12
C GLY A 306 -9.33 -7.26 -14.70
N VAL A 307 -8.88 -8.25 -13.91
CA VAL A 307 -7.94 -9.28 -14.36
C VAL A 307 -8.48 -10.69 -14.09
N TYR A 308 -8.74 -11.03 -12.83
CA TYR A 308 -9.06 -12.41 -12.45
C TYR A 308 -10.32 -12.93 -13.15
N LYS A 309 -11.44 -12.21 -13.09
CA LYS A 309 -12.72 -12.61 -13.72
C LYS A 309 -12.60 -12.71 -15.25
N PRO A 310 -12.04 -11.70 -15.97
CA PRO A 310 -11.76 -11.82 -17.39
C PRO A 310 -10.94 -13.04 -17.77
N VAL A 311 -9.83 -13.29 -17.08
CA VAL A 311 -8.98 -14.45 -17.37
C VAL A 311 -9.71 -15.75 -17.03
N ARG A 312 -10.43 -15.81 -15.90
CA ARG A 312 -11.18 -17.00 -15.48
C ARG A 312 -12.32 -17.38 -16.42
N LYS A 313 -12.85 -16.43 -17.19
CA LYS A 313 -13.88 -16.68 -18.23
C LYS A 313 -13.34 -17.58 -19.34
N TYR A 314 -12.04 -17.48 -19.65
CA TYR A 314 -11.40 -18.21 -20.76
C TYR A 314 -10.43 -19.30 -20.29
N PHE A 315 -9.89 -19.19 -19.07
CA PHE A 315 -8.84 -20.07 -18.55
C PHE A 315 -9.17 -20.66 -17.16
N GLY A 316 -8.37 -21.65 -16.76
CA GLY A 316 -8.47 -22.33 -15.46
C GLY A 316 -8.26 -21.40 -14.25
N ARG A 317 -8.65 -21.87 -13.06
CA ARG A 317 -8.46 -21.12 -11.79
C ARG A 317 -7.00 -20.78 -11.55
N THR A 318 -6.10 -21.74 -11.77
CA THR A 318 -4.66 -21.58 -11.54
C THR A 318 -4.07 -20.50 -12.44
N THR A 319 -4.38 -20.52 -13.73
CA THR A 319 -3.98 -19.50 -14.69
C THR A 319 -4.49 -18.12 -14.27
N ALA A 320 -5.76 -18.00 -13.87
CA ALA A 320 -6.32 -16.74 -13.41
C ALA A 320 -5.61 -16.18 -12.17
N VAL A 321 -5.26 -17.04 -11.19
CA VAL A 321 -4.46 -16.64 -10.02
C VAL A 321 -3.07 -16.16 -10.47
N LEU A 322 -2.35 -16.96 -11.25
CA LEU A 322 -1.01 -16.64 -11.71
C LEU A 322 -0.98 -15.32 -12.50
N THR A 323 -1.89 -15.14 -13.45
CA THR A 323 -1.99 -13.90 -14.23
C THR A 323 -2.31 -12.71 -13.34
N THR A 324 -3.20 -12.85 -12.36
CA THR A 324 -3.54 -11.75 -11.44
C THR A 324 -2.33 -11.28 -10.64
N PHE A 325 -1.55 -12.22 -10.08
CA PHE A 325 -0.34 -11.89 -9.31
C PHE A 325 0.79 -11.39 -10.20
N LEU A 326 0.97 -11.95 -11.40
CA LEU A 326 1.93 -11.44 -12.38
C LEU A 326 1.61 -9.99 -12.76
N THR A 327 0.34 -9.71 -13.08
CA THR A 327 -0.12 -8.36 -13.38
C THR A 327 0.14 -7.42 -12.20
N SER A 328 -0.17 -7.83 -10.96
CA SER A 328 0.15 -7.06 -9.75
C SER A 328 1.66 -6.75 -9.64
N GLY A 329 2.51 -7.75 -9.89
CA GLY A 329 3.97 -7.58 -9.89
C GLY A 329 4.44 -6.54 -10.90
N ILE A 330 4.00 -6.64 -12.15
CA ILE A 330 4.33 -5.69 -13.23
C ILE A 330 3.86 -4.27 -12.89
N PHE A 331 2.65 -4.13 -12.35
CA PHE A 331 2.18 -2.82 -11.90
C PHE A 331 3.08 -2.25 -10.81
N HIS A 332 3.55 -3.07 -9.87
CA HIS A 332 4.48 -2.57 -8.85
C HIS A 332 5.84 -2.15 -9.44
N GLU A 333 6.38 -2.84 -10.45
CA GLU A 333 7.57 -2.37 -11.18
C GLU A 333 7.32 -0.98 -11.80
N TRP A 334 6.15 -0.80 -12.43
CA TRP A 334 5.77 0.49 -13.01
C TRP A 334 5.56 1.57 -11.94
N ILE A 335 4.96 1.24 -10.79
CA ILE A 335 4.83 2.16 -9.65
C ILE A 335 6.20 2.62 -9.17
N LEU A 336 7.16 1.70 -9.03
CA LEU A 336 8.52 2.04 -8.63
C LEU A 336 9.19 2.98 -9.62
N TYR A 337 9.01 2.74 -10.92
CA TYR A 337 9.48 3.66 -11.96
C TYR A 337 8.84 5.05 -11.84
N VAL A 338 7.52 5.13 -11.67
CA VAL A 338 6.82 6.42 -11.54
C VAL A 338 7.25 7.18 -10.28
N VAL A 339 7.39 6.50 -9.14
CA VAL A 339 7.71 7.14 -7.86
C VAL A 339 9.19 7.58 -7.79
N PHE A 340 10.11 6.73 -8.25
CA PHE A 340 11.55 6.94 -8.05
C PHE A 340 12.31 7.33 -9.33
N GLY A 341 11.83 6.93 -10.50
CA GLY A 341 12.50 7.17 -11.78
C GLY A 341 11.91 8.30 -12.64
N SER A 342 10.70 8.78 -12.32
CA SER A 342 10.01 9.79 -13.13
C SER A 342 9.94 11.15 -12.43
N GLY A 343 10.41 12.22 -13.09
CA GLY A 343 10.36 13.62 -12.64
C GLY A 343 11.67 14.40 -12.90
N ASN A 344 11.75 15.65 -12.42
CA ASN A 344 12.85 16.58 -12.76
C ASN A 344 14.05 16.59 -11.81
N SER A 345 14.00 15.87 -10.68
CA SER A 345 15.06 15.94 -9.66
C SER A 345 16.27 15.10 -10.05
N GLN A 346 17.47 15.57 -9.66
CA GLN A 346 18.72 14.85 -9.87
C GLN A 346 18.71 13.44 -9.24
N GLN A 347 18.04 13.27 -8.09
CA GLN A 347 17.89 11.97 -7.45
C GLN A 347 17.10 10.96 -8.29
N GLN A 348 16.14 11.43 -9.11
CA GLN A 348 15.36 10.58 -10.03
C GLN A 348 16.18 10.17 -11.25
N GLN A 349 16.99 11.09 -11.80
CA GLN A 349 17.85 10.80 -12.95
C GLN A 349 18.91 9.73 -12.64
N LEU A 350 19.31 9.63 -11.37
CA LEU A 350 20.26 8.62 -10.88
C LEU A 350 19.59 7.30 -10.46
N TYR A 351 18.26 7.18 -10.61
CA TYR A 351 17.56 5.95 -10.25
C TYR A 351 17.81 4.85 -11.28
N GLN A 352 18.44 3.76 -10.83
CA GLN A 352 18.65 2.54 -11.61
C GLN A 352 17.68 1.46 -11.09
N PRO A 353 16.53 1.23 -11.74
CA PRO A 353 15.59 0.20 -11.33
C PRO A 353 16.17 -1.20 -11.50
N ILE A 354 16.08 -2.01 -10.45
CA ILE A 354 16.30 -3.47 -10.54
C ILE A 354 14.96 -4.11 -10.88
N TYR A 355 14.74 -4.31 -12.18
CA TYR A 355 13.50 -4.88 -12.69
C TYR A 355 13.30 -6.33 -12.25
N GLY A 356 12.05 -6.67 -11.96
CA GLY A 356 11.61 -8.04 -11.68
C GLY A 356 11.60 -8.41 -10.20
N THR A 357 12.16 -7.56 -9.32
CA THR A 357 12.20 -7.80 -7.87
C THR A 357 10.79 -7.86 -7.26
N CYS A 358 9.92 -6.90 -7.60
CA CYS A 358 8.52 -6.93 -7.18
C CYS A 358 7.78 -8.10 -7.83
N THR A 359 8.06 -8.37 -9.10
CA THR A 359 7.43 -9.48 -9.82
C THR A 359 7.72 -10.83 -9.16
N VAL A 360 8.98 -11.07 -8.76
CA VAL A 360 9.38 -12.27 -8.00
C VAL A 360 8.59 -12.38 -6.69
N PHE A 361 8.47 -11.28 -5.93
CA PHE A 361 7.67 -11.27 -4.70
C PHE A 361 6.21 -11.68 -4.94
N PHE A 362 5.53 -11.10 -5.92
CA PHE A 362 4.12 -11.45 -6.18
C PHE A 362 3.95 -12.86 -6.77
N LEU A 363 4.89 -13.34 -7.59
CA LEU A 363 4.88 -14.73 -8.07
C LEU A 363 5.07 -15.72 -6.92
N TRP A 364 5.89 -15.39 -5.93
CA TRP A 364 5.99 -16.19 -4.71
C TRP A 364 4.65 -16.29 -3.97
N GLN A 365 3.90 -15.18 -3.85
CA GLN A 365 2.55 -15.21 -3.27
C GLN A 365 1.60 -16.11 -4.07
N ALA A 366 1.70 -16.10 -5.40
CA ALA A 366 0.94 -17.01 -6.27
C ALA A 366 1.30 -18.49 -6.03
N VAL A 367 2.59 -18.80 -5.78
CA VAL A 367 3.03 -20.14 -5.40
C VAL A 367 2.40 -20.57 -4.07
N LEU A 368 2.42 -19.70 -3.04
CA LEU A 368 1.80 -20.01 -1.75
C LEU A 368 0.30 -20.29 -1.86
N ILE A 369 -0.43 -19.49 -2.64
CA ILE A 369 -1.85 -19.76 -2.93
C ILE A 369 -2.02 -21.02 -3.77
N GLY A 370 -1.16 -21.26 -4.77
CA GLY A 370 -1.16 -22.48 -5.55
C GLY A 370 -1.03 -23.73 -4.69
N LEU A 371 -0.09 -23.71 -3.74
CA LEU A 371 0.12 -24.76 -2.74
C LEU A 371 -1.09 -24.91 -1.80
N GLU A 372 -1.71 -23.82 -1.36
CA GLU A 372 -2.97 -23.89 -0.60
C GLU A 372 -4.06 -24.61 -1.41
N LEU A 373 -4.17 -24.34 -2.72
CA LEU A 373 -5.20 -24.94 -3.56
C LEU A 373 -4.98 -26.42 -3.86
N THR A 374 -3.72 -26.86 -3.96
CA THR A 374 -3.35 -28.26 -4.26
C THR A 374 -3.26 -29.10 -2.99
N VAL A 375 -2.58 -28.60 -1.97
CA VAL A 375 -2.23 -29.34 -0.74
C VAL A 375 -3.22 -29.06 0.40
N GLY A 376 -3.86 -27.89 0.43
CA GLY A 376 -4.78 -27.48 1.50
C GLY A 376 -6.04 -28.34 1.63
N LYS A 377 -6.40 -29.09 0.57
CA LYS A 377 -7.50 -30.06 0.60
C LYS A 377 -7.11 -31.43 1.16
N SER A 378 -5.82 -31.68 1.42
CA SER A 378 -5.37 -32.92 2.03
C SER A 378 -5.91 -33.05 3.45
N TYR A 379 -6.30 -34.27 3.82
CA TYR A 379 -6.82 -34.58 5.16
C TYR A 379 -5.86 -34.13 6.26
N SER A 380 -4.56 -34.42 6.11
CA SER A 380 -3.54 -34.08 7.10
C SER A 380 -3.44 -32.57 7.34
N VAL A 381 -3.48 -31.76 6.29
CA VAL A 381 -3.41 -30.30 6.39
C VAL A 381 -4.67 -29.75 7.06
N CYS A 382 -5.85 -30.27 6.69
CA CYS A 382 -7.10 -29.89 7.31
C CYS A 382 -7.12 -30.20 8.82
N GLN A 383 -6.58 -31.35 9.25
CA GLN A 383 -6.50 -31.70 10.67
C GLN A 383 -5.55 -30.75 11.43
N VAL A 384 -4.35 -30.51 10.89
CA VAL A 384 -3.40 -29.56 11.49
C VAL A 384 -4.01 -28.14 11.59
N CYS A 385 -4.69 -27.67 10.55
CA CYS A 385 -5.31 -26.33 10.55
C CYS A 385 -6.45 -26.16 11.56
N LYS A 386 -7.13 -27.25 11.93
CA LYS A 386 -8.17 -27.25 12.99
C LYS A 386 -7.56 -27.13 14.38
N ILE A 387 -6.40 -27.75 14.61
CA ILE A 387 -5.72 -27.77 15.90
C ILE A 387 -4.98 -26.46 16.16
N LEU A 388 -4.36 -25.86 15.14
CA LEU A 388 -3.53 -24.68 15.32
C LEU A 388 -4.36 -23.43 15.71
N PRO A 389 -3.98 -22.74 16.81
CA PRO A 389 -4.53 -21.43 17.17
C PRO A 389 -4.35 -20.41 16.04
N ARG A 390 -5.28 -19.45 15.97
CA ARG A 390 -5.28 -18.41 14.93
C ARG A 390 -3.97 -17.60 14.87
N PRO A 391 -3.38 -17.12 15.99
CA PRO A 391 -2.14 -16.36 15.93
C PRO A 391 -1.00 -17.15 15.29
N ILE A 392 -0.89 -18.46 15.59
CA ILE A 392 0.15 -19.32 15.01
C ILE A 392 -0.05 -19.49 13.50
N LYS A 393 -1.30 -19.71 13.06
CA LYS A 393 -1.61 -19.78 11.62
C LYS A 393 -1.24 -18.49 10.90
N THR A 394 -1.63 -17.35 11.47
CA THR A 394 -1.33 -16.04 10.90
C THR A 394 0.17 -15.80 10.83
N SER A 395 0.93 -16.13 11.89
CA SER A 395 2.38 -16.07 11.87
C SER A 395 2.98 -16.93 10.76
N ILE A 396 2.57 -18.19 10.61
CA ILE A 396 3.06 -19.07 9.52
C ILE A 396 2.81 -18.45 8.14
N ILE A 397 1.63 -17.85 7.92
CA ILE A 397 1.28 -17.20 6.65
C ILE A 397 2.17 -15.97 6.40
N ILE A 398 2.38 -15.13 7.43
CA ILE A 398 3.25 -13.96 7.31
C ILE A 398 4.69 -14.38 7.05
N PHE A 399 5.25 -15.27 7.87
CA PHE A 399 6.64 -15.72 7.76
C PHE A 399 6.92 -16.40 6.41
N SER A 400 5.98 -17.21 5.91
CA SER A 400 6.10 -17.80 4.56
C SER A 400 5.98 -16.74 3.45
N GLY A 401 5.08 -15.75 3.62
CA GLY A 401 4.89 -14.67 2.66
C GLY A 401 6.06 -13.68 2.57
N VAL A 402 6.73 -13.37 3.69
CA VAL A 402 7.77 -12.33 3.76
C VAL A 402 9.15 -12.77 3.27
N MET A 403 9.34 -14.04 2.88
CA MET A 403 10.63 -14.55 2.38
C MET A 403 11.25 -13.64 1.30
N PHE A 404 10.45 -13.18 0.33
CA PHE A 404 10.88 -12.25 -0.73
C PHE A 404 10.40 -10.81 -0.50
N ALA A 405 9.89 -10.46 0.69
CA ALA A 405 9.37 -9.11 0.94
C ALA A 405 10.46 -8.03 0.82
N HIS A 406 11.71 -8.36 1.15
CA HIS A 406 12.85 -7.47 0.96
C HIS A 406 13.09 -7.13 -0.52
N PHE A 407 12.66 -7.93 -1.50
CA PHE A 407 12.73 -7.56 -2.93
C PHE A 407 11.69 -6.49 -3.27
N PHE A 408 10.52 -6.56 -2.63
CA PHE A 408 9.44 -5.60 -2.82
C PHE A 408 9.69 -4.29 -2.07
N LEU A 409 10.18 -4.37 -0.83
CA LEU A 409 10.29 -3.22 0.08
C LEU A 409 11.58 -2.41 -0.11
N ASP A 410 12.64 -3.00 -0.67
CA ASP A 410 13.96 -2.36 -0.83
C ASP A 410 13.89 -0.93 -1.39
N PRO A 411 13.17 -0.67 -2.51
CA PRO A 411 13.17 0.67 -3.08
C PRO A 411 12.45 1.69 -2.21
N TYR A 412 11.42 1.28 -1.46
CA TYR A 412 10.68 2.14 -0.53
C TYR A 412 11.52 2.47 0.71
N ILE A 413 12.33 1.53 1.18
CA ILE A 413 13.14 1.68 2.39
C ILE A 413 14.41 2.48 2.13
N ARG A 414 15.11 2.23 1.01
CA ARG A 414 16.39 2.87 0.69
C ARG A 414 16.25 4.30 0.19
N ARG A 415 15.05 4.72 -0.14
CA ARG A 415 14.75 6.05 -0.69
C ARG A 415 13.87 6.81 0.29
N SER A 416 13.67 8.10 0.01
CA SER A 416 12.93 9.01 0.89
C SER A 416 11.42 8.77 0.93
N PHE A 417 10.90 7.57 0.62
CA PHE A 417 9.47 7.29 0.65
C PHE A 417 8.88 7.47 2.04
N PHE A 418 9.44 6.77 3.03
CA PHE A 418 9.01 6.89 4.42
C PHE A 418 9.41 8.24 5.05
N ASP A 419 10.55 8.81 4.65
CA ASP A 419 10.97 10.16 5.11
C ASP A 419 9.98 11.24 4.65
N HIS A 420 9.53 11.17 3.40
CA HIS A 420 8.54 12.09 2.86
C HIS A 420 7.13 11.86 3.45
N GLY A 421 6.81 10.63 3.82
CA GLY A 421 5.56 10.27 4.49
C GLY A 421 5.53 10.67 5.96
N ALA A 422 6.68 10.64 6.63
CA ALA A 422 6.86 11.02 8.02
C ALA A 422 6.42 12.46 8.32
N ILE A 423 6.49 13.36 7.33
CA ILE A 423 6.03 14.77 7.43
C ILE A 423 4.54 14.84 7.81
N GLY A 424 3.74 13.89 7.32
CA GLY A 424 2.31 13.80 7.61
C GLY A 424 1.97 13.17 8.97
N LEU A 425 2.95 12.69 9.73
CA LEU A 425 2.75 11.94 10.98
C LEU A 425 3.21 12.75 12.21
N PRO A 426 2.57 12.58 13.37
CA PRO A 426 3.16 12.98 14.64
C PRO A 426 4.34 12.04 14.95
N MET A 427 5.49 12.59 15.35
CA MET A 427 6.71 11.80 15.52
C MET A 427 7.53 12.23 16.74
N ILE A 428 8.26 11.26 17.29
CA ILE A 428 9.27 11.45 18.34
C ILE A 428 10.60 10.98 17.78
N VAL A 429 11.54 11.90 17.55
CA VAL A 429 12.85 11.55 16.97
C VAL A 429 13.98 12.18 17.75
N PRO A 430 15.16 11.53 17.79
CA PRO A 430 16.33 12.12 18.42
C PRO A 430 16.75 13.38 17.65
N LEU A 431 16.94 14.48 18.37
CA LEU A 431 17.50 15.70 17.81
C LEU A 431 19.01 15.48 17.66
N ARG A 432 19.49 15.48 16.41
CA ARG A 432 20.94 15.53 16.16
C ARG A 432 21.38 16.97 16.44
N ARG A 433 22.29 17.14 17.40
CA ARG A 433 23.04 18.39 17.58
C ARG A 433 24.20 18.46 16.61
#